data_AF-A0A3N5XP40-F1
#
_entry.id   AF-A0A3N5XP40-F1
#
_cell.length_a   1.000
_cell.length_b   1.000
_cell.length_c   1.000
_cell.angle_alpha   90.00
_cell.angle_beta   90.00
_cell.angle_gamma   90.00
#
_symmetry.space_group_name_H-M   'P 1'
#
loop_
_entity.id
_entity.type
_entity.pdbx_description
1 polymer ?
#
loop_
_entity_poly.entity_id
_entity_poly.type
_entity_poly.pdbx_seq_one_letter_code
_entity_poly.pdbx_strand_id
1 'polypeptide(L)'
;MEGSLGTDNAPATGQPRPAIRFGLAIVLGALGYWLNGFNLSLLPEGPEFVFGGALALLAFLWLGAGPGLLATAISLSALWMLRGTAAVVTVVYVLEVWLVCRIHRRIGSLVAASAIYWLTAGCVLDRLLYGGILGLQTPFLMLLLVKQLLNGFINATVAEASFWFLRTRLPAALGHRAPTERLQLYLFRRVLFVVLLPLFGLTFLYAEVAYERRVDAARAEELRTAGDLRLQVEALALRQNEALMWLGRTVEIARAGGKALPPDVLRQFARWHSEFRTVGVTNQEGVVIAAVPERLPAGEALVGQIMAGRPFFVEARRSMRMSSSPQLLGVDGTRAGANEPTLVMAPPLIDGRGQFDGIVFGVISNDRFQAVLSRVRVPTGQLPTLITSDFRVIASLDPRMSPGMSLASRLPIHTLSGTETALFRYFPPPDGSWYSRLAMDQRYAAFQAIPAFELAVLVDLPIQNLQAQMLGVTFSAIAVLVATLVLAFGVAVLVSRHIARPLARVNAISRDIAGHRFPGPAPL
;
A
#
# COMPACT_ATOMS: atom_id res chain seq x y z
N MET A 1 85.19 8.63 -4.55
CA MET A 1 84.65 8.88 -5.90
C MET A 1 84.07 7.57 -6.37
N GLU A 2 82.84 7.23 -6.01
CA GLU A 2 81.57 7.69 -6.63
C GLU A 2 81.47 7.22 -8.09
N GLY A 3 80.41 6.57 -8.57
CA GLY A 3 79.06 6.34 -8.06
C GLY A 3 78.51 4.98 -8.52
N SER A 4 77.67 4.36 -7.71
CA SER A 4 76.21 4.54 -7.68
C SER A 4 75.50 3.59 -8.63
N LEU A 5 75.33 2.35 -8.14
CA LEU A 5 74.34 1.39 -8.59
C LEU A 5 72.93 1.99 -8.40
N GLY A 6 72.35 2.47 -9.50
CA GLY A 6 70.93 2.78 -9.57
C GLY A 6 70.12 1.49 -9.58
N THR A 7 69.65 1.07 -8.41
CA THR A 7 68.55 0.12 -8.30
C THR A 7 67.26 0.82 -8.74
N ASP A 8 66.88 0.63 -10.00
CA ASP A 8 65.54 0.94 -10.46
C ASP A 8 64.54 0.05 -9.71
N ASN A 9 64.01 0.61 -8.62
CA ASN A 9 62.79 0.16 -7.97
C ASN A 9 61.62 0.38 -8.93
N ALA A 10 61.42 -0.54 -9.86
CA ALA A 10 60.16 -0.65 -10.58
C ALA A 10 59.07 -1.07 -9.59
N PRO A 11 58.04 -0.24 -9.31
CA PRO A 11 56.96 -0.65 -8.43
C PRO A 11 56.12 -1.71 -9.16
N ALA A 12 56.29 -2.96 -8.73
CA ALA A 12 55.45 -4.08 -9.09
C ALA A 12 54.03 -3.96 -8.48
N THR A 13 53.13 -3.19 -9.08
CA THR A 13 51.68 -3.32 -8.81
C THR A 13 50.86 -2.92 -10.03
N GLY A 14 50.28 -3.89 -10.74
CA GLY A 14 49.35 -3.68 -11.86
C GLY A 14 47.98 -3.10 -11.48
N GLN A 15 47.88 -2.22 -10.47
CA GLN A 15 46.62 -1.56 -10.15
C GLN A 15 46.49 -0.25 -10.96
N PRO A 16 45.33 0.04 -11.56
CA PRO A 16 45.09 1.31 -12.23
C PRO A 16 45.33 2.49 -11.27
N ARG A 17 45.84 3.59 -11.81
CA ARG A 17 46.10 4.82 -11.05
C ARG A 17 44.85 5.24 -10.24
N PRO A 18 44.99 5.76 -9.02
CA PRO A 18 43.87 6.07 -8.14
C PRO A 18 42.81 6.97 -8.80
N ALA A 19 43.21 7.99 -9.55
CA ALA A 19 42.30 8.87 -10.29
C ALA A 19 41.38 8.11 -11.27
N ILE A 20 41.91 7.10 -11.97
CA ILE A 20 41.15 6.28 -12.93
C ILE A 20 40.13 5.42 -12.18
N ARG A 21 40.49 4.88 -11.01
CA ARG A 21 39.57 4.09 -10.18
C ARG A 21 38.38 4.90 -9.70
N PHE A 22 38.62 6.13 -9.23
CA PHE A 22 37.54 7.01 -8.80
C PHE A 22 36.70 7.51 -9.98
N GLY A 23 37.31 7.81 -11.14
CA GLY A 23 36.57 8.14 -12.36
C GLY A 23 35.64 7.01 -12.81
N LEU A 24 36.12 5.77 -12.84
CA LEU A 24 35.28 4.60 -13.17
C LEU A 24 34.17 4.36 -12.14
N ALA A 25 34.44 4.60 -10.85
CA ALA A 25 33.42 4.50 -9.81
C ALA A 25 32.29 5.54 -9.98
N ILE A 26 32.61 6.75 -10.44
CA ILE A 26 31.60 7.77 -10.75
C ILE A 26 30.70 7.28 -11.89
N VAL A 27 31.30 6.73 -12.96
CA VAL A 27 30.53 6.17 -14.10
C VAL A 27 29.64 5.02 -13.66
N LEU A 28 30.17 4.06 -12.90
CA LEU A 28 29.39 2.94 -12.37
C LEU A 28 28.29 3.42 -11.41
N GLY A 29 28.57 4.42 -10.58
CA GLY A 29 27.59 5.04 -9.69
C GLY A 29 26.47 5.74 -10.46
N ALA A 30 26.79 6.49 -11.50
CA ALA A 30 25.82 7.19 -12.35
C ALA A 30 24.94 6.21 -13.15
N LEU A 31 25.52 5.14 -13.67
CA LEU A 31 24.75 4.03 -14.26
C LEU A 31 23.86 3.35 -13.21
N GLY A 32 24.35 3.19 -11.98
CA GLY A 32 23.59 2.60 -10.88
C GLY A 32 22.42 3.49 -10.47
N TYR A 33 22.61 4.81 -10.48
CA TYR A 33 21.56 5.80 -10.30
C TYR A 33 20.49 5.67 -11.39
N TRP A 34 20.90 5.57 -12.66
CA TRP A 34 19.97 5.38 -13.77
C TRP A 34 19.20 4.05 -13.66
N LEU A 35 19.88 2.96 -13.28
CA LEU A 35 19.25 1.66 -13.06
C LEU A 35 18.23 1.67 -11.90
N ASN A 36 18.45 2.50 -10.89
CA ASN A 36 17.50 2.69 -9.80
C ASN A 36 16.25 3.48 -10.20
N GLY A 37 16.24 4.07 -11.40
CA GLY A 37 15.04 4.71 -11.97
C GLY A 37 14.06 3.72 -12.61
N PHE A 38 14.40 2.43 -12.74
CA PHE A 38 13.48 1.43 -13.23
C PHE A 38 12.51 0.98 -12.12
N ASN A 39 11.23 1.31 -12.30
CA ASN A 39 10.17 0.94 -11.37
C ASN A 39 9.71 -0.49 -11.65
N LEU A 40 10.36 -1.46 -10.99
CA LEU A 40 9.87 -2.84 -10.91
C LEU A 40 9.56 -3.15 -9.44
N SER A 41 8.39 -3.70 -9.17
CA SER A 41 7.96 -4.11 -7.83
C SER A 41 7.46 -5.55 -7.87
N LEU A 42 7.65 -6.29 -6.76
CA LEU A 42 7.14 -7.67 -6.66
C LEU A 42 5.61 -7.72 -6.70
N LEU A 43 4.98 -6.71 -6.11
CA LEU A 43 3.55 -6.44 -6.18
C LEU A 43 3.38 -4.97 -6.59
N PRO A 44 2.28 -4.58 -7.28
CA PRO A 44 2.09 -3.21 -7.74
C PRO A 44 2.22 -2.15 -6.62
N GLU A 45 1.84 -2.50 -5.39
CA GLU A 45 1.89 -1.63 -4.21
C GLU A 45 2.90 -2.12 -3.16
N GLY A 46 3.82 -2.99 -3.59
CA GLY A 46 4.95 -3.47 -2.82
C GLY A 46 6.17 -2.57 -2.94
N PRO A 47 7.25 -2.89 -2.21
CA PRO A 47 8.51 -2.17 -2.33
C PRO A 47 9.17 -2.42 -3.70
N GLU A 48 9.72 -1.35 -4.27
CA GLU A 48 10.44 -1.37 -5.55
C GLU A 48 11.84 -2.00 -5.44
N PHE A 49 12.25 -2.68 -6.52
CA PHE A 49 13.60 -3.20 -6.73
C PHE A 49 14.62 -2.07 -6.89
N VAL A 50 15.86 -2.33 -6.45
CA VAL A 50 16.96 -1.35 -6.45
C VAL A 50 18.17 -2.00 -7.12
N PHE A 51 18.29 -1.80 -8.44
CA PHE A 51 19.25 -2.49 -9.30
C PHE A 51 20.67 -1.91 -9.28
N GLY A 52 20.83 -0.67 -8.84
CA GLY A 52 22.13 0.00 -8.73
C GLY A 52 23.12 -0.71 -7.80
N GLY A 53 22.61 -1.57 -6.90
CA GLY A 53 23.43 -2.44 -6.05
C GLY A 53 24.37 -3.36 -6.84
N ALA A 54 23.99 -3.79 -8.05
CA ALA A 54 24.86 -4.59 -8.93
C ALA A 54 26.15 -3.85 -9.29
N LEU A 55 26.04 -2.56 -9.65
CA LEU A 55 27.18 -1.74 -10.05
C LEU A 55 28.00 -1.29 -8.84
N ALA A 56 27.36 -1.09 -7.68
CA ALA A 56 28.05 -0.85 -6.42
C ALA A 56 28.93 -2.05 -6.00
N LEU A 57 28.38 -3.27 -6.06
CA LEU A 57 29.12 -4.50 -5.79
C LEU A 57 30.24 -4.72 -6.81
N LEU A 58 29.98 -4.47 -8.10
CA LEU A 58 31.00 -4.54 -9.15
C LEU A 58 32.14 -3.55 -8.91
N ALA A 59 31.83 -2.29 -8.59
CA ALA A 59 32.81 -1.27 -8.26
C ALA A 59 33.66 -1.68 -7.05
N PHE A 60 33.05 -2.28 -6.02
CA PHE A 60 33.79 -2.79 -4.87
C PHE A 60 34.74 -3.93 -5.25
N LEU A 61 34.27 -4.90 -6.05
CA LEU A 61 35.08 -6.03 -6.51
C LEU A 61 36.24 -5.60 -7.41
N TRP A 62 35.98 -4.67 -8.33
CA TRP A 62 36.93 -4.30 -9.37
C TRP A 62 37.85 -3.14 -8.97
N LEU A 63 37.32 -2.15 -8.26
CA LEU A 63 38.00 -0.89 -7.96
C LEU A 63 38.36 -0.76 -6.48
N GLY A 64 37.90 -1.67 -5.61
CA GLY A 64 38.17 -1.68 -4.18
C GLY A 64 37.19 -0.86 -3.33
N ALA A 65 37.42 -0.84 -2.02
CA ALA A 65 36.43 -0.36 -1.04
C ALA A 65 36.10 1.14 -1.15
N GLY A 66 37.11 2.01 -1.28
CA GLY A 66 36.90 3.47 -1.37
C GLY A 66 36.06 3.86 -2.60
N PRO A 67 36.50 3.51 -3.82
CA PRO A 67 35.71 3.76 -5.03
C PRO A 67 34.34 3.03 -5.02
N GLY A 68 34.24 1.84 -4.44
CA GLY A 68 32.97 1.13 -4.28
C GLY A 68 31.97 1.88 -3.39
N LEU A 69 32.41 2.46 -2.27
CA LEU A 69 31.56 3.30 -1.42
C LEU A 69 31.10 4.56 -2.14
N LEU A 70 31.97 5.19 -2.93
CA LEU A 70 31.59 6.34 -3.76
C LEU A 70 30.52 5.96 -4.80
N ALA A 71 30.71 4.86 -5.53
CA ALA A 71 29.72 4.36 -6.49
C ALA A 71 28.37 4.06 -5.81
N THR A 72 28.42 3.48 -4.61
CA THR A 72 27.23 3.22 -3.79
C THR A 72 26.50 4.52 -3.43
N ALA A 73 27.22 5.52 -2.90
CA ALA A 73 26.65 6.81 -2.54
C ALA A 73 25.98 7.52 -3.73
N ILE A 74 26.63 7.51 -4.90
CA ILE A 74 26.07 8.09 -6.13
C ILE A 74 24.82 7.31 -6.54
N SER A 75 24.87 5.98 -6.55
CA SER A 75 23.73 5.14 -6.98
C SER A 75 22.48 5.32 -6.11
N LEU A 76 22.66 5.57 -4.81
CA LEU A 76 21.57 5.74 -3.85
C LEU A 76 21.10 7.20 -3.72
N SER A 77 21.77 8.16 -4.36
CA SER A 77 21.50 9.58 -4.18
C SER A 77 20.04 9.97 -4.51
N ALA A 78 19.44 9.41 -5.57
CA ALA A 78 18.01 9.60 -5.87
C ALA A 78 17.11 9.13 -4.72
N LEU A 79 17.37 7.93 -4.18
CA LEU A 79 16.56 7.36 -3.09
C LEU A 79 16.66 8.21 -1.83
N TRP A 80 17.82 8.83 -1.58
CA TRP A 80 18.00 9.79 -0.49
C TRP A 80 17.21 11.08 -0.71
N MET A 81 17.26 11.64 -1.92
CA MET A 81 16.58 12.90 -2.23
C MET A 81 15.06 12.75 -2.25
N LEU A 82 14.54 11.67 -2.82
CA LEU A 82 13.10 11.42 -2.97
C LEU A 82 12.40 11.12 -1.63
N ARG A 83 13.11 10.48 -0.68
CA ARG A 83 12.50 9.99 0.57
C ARG A 83 12.63 10.96 1.75
N GLY A 84 13.29 12.10 1.57
CA GLY A 84 13.45 13.12 2.61
C GLY A 84 13.99 12.52 3.92
N THR A 85 13.31 12.77 5.05
CA THR A 85 13.73 12.22 6.35
C THR A 85 13.57 10.70 6.46
N ALA A 86 12.74 10.07 5.63
CA ALA A 86 12.66 8.61 5.56
C ALA A 86 13.87 7.99 4.84
N ALA A 87 14.77 8.80 4.25
CA ALA A 87 15.98 8.33 3.60
C ALA A 87 16.93 7.55 4.53
N VAL A 88 16.81 7.72 5.86
CA VAL A 88 17.64 6.99 6.85
C VAL A 88 17.59 5.47 6.65
N VAL A 89 16.47 4.93 6.15
CA VAL A 89 16.31 3.49 5.91
C VAL A 89 17.23 2.96 4.79
N THR A 90 17.68 3.82 3.88
CA THR A 90 18.57 3.43 2.77
C THR A 90 19.97 3.04 3.23
N VAL A 91 20.34 3.34 4.48
CA VAL A 91 21.58 2.89 5.12
C VAL A 91 21.72 1.36 5.07
N VAL A 92 20.61 0.62 5.04
CA VAL A 92 20.62 -0.85 4.90
C VAL A 92 21.34 -1.31 3.63
N TYR A 93 21.25 -0.56 2.52
CA TYR A 93 21.92 -0.90 1.27
C TYR A 93 23.41 -0.55 1.28
N VAL A 94 23.80 0.52 1.99
CA VAL A 94 25.21 0.86 2.19
C VAL A 94 25.89 -0.23 3.02
N LEU A 95 25.23 -0.67 4.09
CA LEU A 95 25.70 -1.77 4.94
C LEU A 95 25.72 -3.10 4.20
N GLU A 96 24.74 -3.36 3.33
CA GLU A 96 24.74 -4.53 2.45
C GLU A 96 26.02 -4.58 1.62
N VAL A 97 26.28 -3.57 0.78
CA VAL A 97 27.44 -3.56 -0.12
C VAL A 97 28.74 -3.75 0.66
N TRP A 98 28.89 -3.06 1.80
CA TRP A 98 30.09 -3.15 2.63
C TRP A 98 30.28 -4.53 3.29
N LEU A 99 29.26 -5.07 3.95
CA LEU A 99 29.33 -6.36 4.65
C LEU A 99 29.40 -7.53 3.67
N VAL A 100 28.59 -7.52 2.61
CA VAL A 100 28.58 -8.55 1.57
C VAL A 100 29.97 -8.69 0.96
N CYS A 101 30.62 -7.58 0.61
CA CYS A 101 31.97 -7.65 0.08
C CYS A 101 33.02 -8.10 1.11
N ARG A 102 32.84 -7.81 2.40
CA ARG A 102 33.71 -8.33 3.47
C ARG A 102 33.54 -9.83 3.67
N ILE A 103 32.31 -10.32 3.67
CA ILE A 103 31.96 -11.76 3.76
C ILE A 103 32.47 -12.50 2.51
N HIS A 104 32.29 -11.92 1.32
CA HIS A 104 32.77 -12.46 0.05
C HIS A 104 34.27 -12.76 0.07
N ARG A 105 35.10 -11.95 0.74
CA ARG A 105 36.55 -12.25 0.87
C ARG A 105 36.84 -13.56 1.60
N ARG A 106 35.91 -14.07 2.41
CA ARG A 106 36.05 -15.34 3.15
C ARG A 106 35.42 -16.52 2.41
N ILE A 107 34.22 -16.33 1.85
CA ILE A 107 33.44 -17.42 1.25
C ILE A 107 33.56 -17.51 -0.28
N GLY A 108 33.97 -16.42 -0.92
CA GLY A 108 34.20 -16.32 -2.36
C GLY A 108 32.94 -16.35 -3.23
N SER A 109 31.73 -16.18 -2.69
CA SER A 109 30.51 -15.98 -3.48
C SER A 109 29.73 -14.76 -2.98
N LEU A 110 29.49 -13.79 -3.86
CA LEU A 110 28.69 -12.60 -3.54
C LEU A 110 27.23 -13.00 -3.28
N VAL A 111 26.70 -13.96 -4.02
CA VAL A 111 25.31 -14.41 -3.88
C VAL A 111 25.09 -15.04 -2.51
N ALA A 112 25.99 -15.93 -2.08
CA ALA A 112 25.95 -16.49 -0.73
C ALA A 112 26.17 -15.41 0.35
N ALA A 113 27.05 -14.43 0.10
CA ALA A 113 27.32 -13.36 1.06
C ALA A 113 26.09 -12.45 1.24
N SER A 114 25.38 -12.14 0.16
CA SER A 114 24.13 -11.38 0.16
C SER A 114 23.01 -12.14 0.88
N ALA A 115 22.86 -13.44 0.63
CA ALA A 115 21.93 -14.29 1.39
C ALA A 115 22.20 -14.23 2.89
N ILE A 116 23.47 -14.43 3.30
CA ILE A 116 23.84 -14.41 4.72
C ILE A 116 23.50 -13.06 5.34
N TYR A 117 23.82 -11.95 4.66
CA TYR A 117 23.48 -10.61 5.15
C TYR A 117 21.98 -10.46 5.37
N TRP A 118 21.16 -10.71 4.34
CA TRP A 118 19.71 -10.50 4.42
C TRP A 118 19.00 -11.45 5.38
N LEU A 119 19.43 -12.70 5.49
CA LEU A 119 18.90 -13.66 6.47
C LEU A 119 19.39 -13.43 7.90
N THR A 120 20.33 -12.50 8.12
CA THR A 120 20.84 -12.16 9.45
C THR A 120 20.70 -10.65 9.72
N ALA A 121 21.78 -9.88 9.55
CA ALA A 121 21.83 -8.45 9.88
C ALA A 121 20.80 -7.62 9.10
N GLY A 122 20.59 -7.91 7.82
CA GLY A 122 19.64 -7.20 6.96
C GLY A 122 18.20 -7.29 7.47
N CYS A 123 17.72 -8.48 7.81
CA CYS A 123 16.37 -8.67 8.37
C CYS A 123 16.18 -7.91 9.69
N VAL A 124 17.18 -7.96 10.59
CA VAL A 124 17.14 -7.21 11.85
C VAL A 124 17.11 -5.71 11.61
N LEU A 125 17.96 -5.21 10.70
CA LEU A 125 18.00 -3.80 10.34
C LEU A 125 16.69 -3.34 9.70
N ASP A 126 16.10 -4.12 8.80
CA ASP A 126 14.80 -3.80 8.20
C ASP A 126 13.71 -3.71 9.27
N ARG A 127 13.69 -4.64 10.23
CA ARG A 127 12.71 -4.60 11.33
C ARG A 127 12.88 -3.34 12.19
N LEU A 128 14.11 -2.94 12.49
CA LEU A 128 14.40 -1.75 13.29
C LEU A 128 14.10 -0.45 12.54
N LEU A 129 14.57 -0.33 11.29
CA LEU A 129 14.45 0.90 10.50
C LEU A 129 13.05 1.05 9.92
N TYR A 130 12.56 0.06 9.16
CA TYR A 130 11.23 0.14 8.55
C TYR A 130 10.13 -0.12 9.57
N GLY A 131 10.31 -1.11 10.45
CA GLY A 131 9.29 -1.43 11.46
C GLY A 131 9.29 -0.47 12.66
N GLY A 132 10.47 -0.11 13.17
CA GLY A 132 10.60 0.74 14.36
C GLY A 132 10.51 2.23 14.06
N ILE A 133 11.29 2.74 13.10
CA ILE A 133 11.31 4.19 12.78
C ILE A 133 10.12 4.59 11.90
N LEU A 134 9.85 3.83 10.84
CA LEU A 134 8.76 4.14 9.91
C LEU A 134 7.40 3.53 10.31
N GLY A 135 7.36 2.68 11.34
CA GLY A 135 6.11 2.07 11.82
C GLY A 135 5.45 1.12 10.81
N LEU A 136 6.21 0.55 9.86
CA LEU A 136 5.63 -0.34 8.84
C LEU A 136 5.16 -1.66 9.46
N GLN A 137 4.01 -2.13 9.00
CA GLN A 137 3.38 -3.35 9.51
C GLN A 137 4.12 -4.62 9.07
N THR A 138 4.03 -5.67 9.89
CA THR A 138 4.70 -6.95 9.65
C THR A 138 4.43 -7.57 8.27
N PRO A 139 3.20 -7.57 7.71
CA PRO A 139 2.97 -8.08 6.37
C PRO A 139 3.83 -7.40 5.29
N PHE A 140 3.92 -6.07 5.35
CA PHE A 140 4.77 -5.30 4.45
C PHE A 140 6.26 -5.62 4.67
N LEU A 141 6.70 -5.76 5.93
CA LEU A 141 8.10 -6.11 6.24
C LEU A 141 8.50 -7.49 5.70
N MET A 142 7.58 -8.45 5.69
CA MET A 142 7.83 -9.78 5.12
C MET A 142 7.94 -9.72 3.60
N LEU A 143 7.08 -8.94 2.94
CA LEU A 143 7.18 -8.68 1.51
C LEU A 143 8.49 -7.94 1.16
N LEU A 144 8.86 -6.98 1.99
CA LEU A 144 10.15 -6.29 1.90
C LEU A 144 11.30 -7.27 2.01
N LEU A 145 11.31 -8.17 3.00
CA LEU A 145 12.38 -9.18 3.14
C LEU A 145 12.53 -10.06 1.89
N VAL A 146 11.42 -10.54 1.31
CA VAL A 146 11.45 -11.27 0.03
C VAL A 146 12.08 -10.42 -1.06
N LYS A 147 11.61 -9.19 -1.21
CA LYS A 147 12.16 -8.25 -2.18
C LYS A 147 13.66 -8.04 -1.95
N GLN A 148 14.12 -7.88 -0.72
CA GLN A 148 15.53 -7.65 -0.40
C GLN A 148 16.40 -8.86 -0.71
N LEU A 149 15.95 -10.07 -0.38
CA LEU A 149 16.63 -11.31 -0.76
C LEU A 149 16.78 -11.42 -2.27
N LEU A 150 15.69 -11.20 -3.00
CA LEU A 150 15.68 -11.25 -4.47
C LEU A 150 16.58 -10.18 -5.08
N ASN A 151 16.48 -8.95 -4.59
CA ASN A 151 17.30 -7.83 -5.04
C ASN A 151 18.79 -8.09 -4.79
N GLY A 152 19.13 -8.58 -3.59
CA GLY A 152 20.49 -8.97 -3.23
C GLY A 152 21.03 -10.08 -4.14
N PHE A 153 20.23 -11.10 -4.44
CA PHE A 153 20.61 -12.16 -5.37
C PHE A 153 20.86 -11.67 -6.78
N ILE A 154 19.94 -10.90 -7.35
CA ILE A 154 20.06 -10.35 -8.71
C ILE A 154 21.31 -9.48 -8.78
N ASN A 155 21.47 -8.54 -7.84
CA ASN A 155 22.60 -7.63 -7.83
C ASN A 155 23.94 -8.35 -7.69
N ALA A 156 24.04 -9.30 -6.76
CA ALA A 156 25.26 -10.10 -6.58
C ALA A 156 25.60 -10.93 -7.82
N THR A 157 24.58 -11.53 -8.43
CA THR A 157 24.72 -12.38 -9.61
C THR A 157 25.19 -11.58 -10.82
N VAL A 158 24.54 -10.45 -11.09
CA VAL A 158 24.91 -9.52 -12.17
C VAL A 158 26.31 -8.98 -11.94
N ALA A 159 26.67 -8.63 -10.70
CA ALA A 159 28.02 -8.16 -10.37
C ALA A 159 29.09 -9.22 -10.63
N GLU A 160 28.88 -10.47 -10.20
CA GLU A 160 29.84 -11.57 -10.46
C GLU A 160 29.97 -11.87 -11.96
N ALA A 161 28.85 -11.94 -12.69
CA ALA A 161 28.86 -12.19 -14.13
C ALA A 161 29.57 -11.07 -14.90
N SER A 162 29.28 -9.82 -14.56
CA SER A 162 29.90 -8.64 -15.14
C SER A 162 31.40 -8.59 -14.83
N PHE A 163 31.80 -8.88 -13.59
CA PHE A 163 33.21 -8.93 -13.20
C PHE A 163 33.97 -9.99 -14.01
N TRP A 164 33.39 -11.17 -14.21
CA TRP A 164 34.02 -12.23 -15.02
C TRP A 164 34.12 -11.83 -16.50
N PHE A 165 33.05 -11.26 -17.06
CA PHE A 165 33.05 -10.79 -18.44
C PHE A 165 34.09 -9.69 -18.69
N LEU A 166 34.15 -8.68 -17.81
CA LEU A 166 35.12 -7.61 -17.90
C LEU A 166 36.56 -8.14 -17.79
N ARG A 167 36.82 -9.05 -16.85
CA ARG A 167 38.16 -9.63 -16.65
C ARG A 167 38.64 -10.50 -17.81
N THR A 168 37.74 -11.15 -18.56
CA THR A 168 38.11 -12.00 -19.71
C THR A 168 38.31 -11.19 -20.99
N ARG A 169 37.71 -10.00 -21.09
CA ARG A 169 37.73 -9.16 -22.30
C ARG A 169 38.68 -7.97 -22.20
N LEU A 170 39.02 -7.49 -21.00
CA LEU A 170 39.91 -6.35 -20.81
C LEU A 170 41.39 -6.78 -20.81
N PRO A 171 42.30 -5.98 -21.42
CA PRO A 171 43.72 -6.30 -21.49
C PRO A 171 44.37 -6.48 -20.11
N ALA A 172 45.35 -7.38 -20.04
CA ALA A 172 46.19 -7.64 -18.85
C ALA A 172 46.93 -6.39 -18.32
N ALA A 173 46.96 -5.30 -19.09
CA ALA A 173 47.47 -3.98 -18.69
C ALA A 173 46.74 -3.38 -17.46
N LEU A 174 45.54 -3.85 -17.12
CA LEU A 174 44.85 -3.52 -15.87
C LEU A 174 45.23 -4.45 -14.69
N GLY A 175 46.26 -5.29 -14.86
CA GLY A 175 46.87 -6.14 -13.82
C GLY A 175 46.08 -7.35 -13.36
N HIS A 176 45.10 -7.81 -14.14
CA HIS A 176 44.27 -8.96 -13.78
C HIS A 176 44.82 -10.25 -14.39
N ARG A 177 45.47 -11.11 -13.59
CA ARG A 177 45.76 -12.51 -13.97
C ARG A 177 44.52 -13.37 -13.79
N ALA A 178 44.31 -14.44 -14.56
CA ALA A 178 43.16 -15.35 -14.38
C ALA A 178 43.20 -16.02 -13.00
N PRO A 179 42.06 -16.20 -12.31
CA PRO A 179 42.04 -16.80 -10.99
C PRO A 179 42.11 -18.32 -11.11
N THR A 180 42.89 -18.97 -10.25
CA THR A 180 42.70 -20.38 -9.93
C THR A 180 41.52 -20.47 -8.97
N GLU A 181 40.29 -20.47 -9.51
CA GLU A 181 39.11 -20.70 -8.67
C GLU A 181 38.99 -22.18 -8.32
N ARG A 182 38.58 -22.46 -7.08
CA ARG A 182 38.20 -23.82 -6.70
C ARG A 182 37.00 -24.22 -7.57
N LEU A 183 37.09 -25.36 -8.25
CA LEU A 183 36.04 -25.87 -9.14
C LEU A 183 34.66 -25.93 -8.46
N GLN A 184 34.62 -26.17 -7.15
CA GLN A 184 33.40 -26.08 -6.32
C GLN A 184 32.67 -24.73 -6.45
N LEU A 185 33.44 -23.64 -6.37
CA LEU A 185 32.92 -22.27 -6.37
C LEU A 185 32.49 -21.86 -7.78
N TYR A 186 33.24 -22.31 -8.79
CA TYR A 186 32.89 -22.15 -10.20
C TYR A 186 31.56 -22.85 -10.54
N LEU A 187 31.43 -24.12 -10.15
CA LEU A 187 30.20 -24.89 -10.38
C LEU A 187 29.03 -24.33 -9.58
N PHE A 188 29.23 -23.98 -8.31
CA PHE A 188 28.22 -23.34 -7.49
C PHE A 188 27.68 -22.08 -8.17
N ARG A 189 28.54 -21.13 -8.58
CA ARG A 189 28.12 -19.89 -9.23
C ARG A 189 27.34 -20.11 -10.53
N ARG A 190 27.78 -21.06 -11.38
CA ARG A 190 27.11 -21.36 -12.65
C ARG A 190 25.76 -22.06 -12.46
N VAL A 191 25.69 -23.05 -11.57
CA VAL A 191 24.44 -23.73 -11.22
C VAL A 191 23.47 -22.74 -10.58
N LEU A 192 23.95 -21.88 -9.68
CA LEU A 192 23.15 -20.88 -9.01
C LEU A 192 22.55 -19.88 -10.00
N PHE A 193 23.32 -19.42 -11.00
CA PHE A 193 22.80 -18.57 -12.08
C PHE A 193 21.68 -19.25 -12.88
N VAL A 194 21.93 -20.48 -13.33
CA VAL A 194 21.01 -21.24 -14.19
C VAL A 194 19.73 -21.65 -13.47
N VAL A 195 19.80 -21.89 -12.15
CA VAL A 195 18.66 -22.34 -11.35
C VAL A 195 17.89 -21.17 -10.73
N LEU A 196 18.57 -20.18 -10.15
CA LEU A 196 17.89 -19.09 -9.45
C LEU A 196 17.16 -18.13 -10.39
N LEU A 197 17.70 -17.84 -11.57
CA LEU A 197 17.09 -16.85 -12.47
C LEU A 197 15.71 -17.32 -12.97
N PRO A 198 15.53 -18.56 -13.48
CA PRO A 198 14.21 -19.07 -13.82
C PRO A 198 13.29 -19.23 -12.61
N LEU A 199 13.82 -19.71 -11.47
CA LEU A 199 13.03 -19.87 -10.25
C LEU A 199 12.49 -18.53 -9.73
N PHE A 200 13.29 -17.47 -9.83
CA PHE A 200 12.86 -16.10 -9.54
C PHE A 200 11.73 -15.67 -10.47
N GLY A 201 11.90 -15.84 -11.79
CA GLY A 201 10.85 -15.51 -12.76
C GLY A 201 9.54 -16.25 -12.48
N LEU A 202 9.63 -17.54 -12.14
CA LEU A 202 8.47 -18.35 -11.74
C LEU A 202 7.85 -17.87 -10.42
N THR A 203 8.68 -17.53 -9.42
CA THR A 203 8.20 -17.02 -8.13
C THR A 203 7.52 -15.67 -8.29
N PHE A 204 8.07 -14.79 -9.13
CA PHE A 204 7.49 -13.50 -9.47
C PHE A 204 6.13 -13.68 -10.18
N LEU A 205 6.09 -14.50 -11.24
CA LEU A 205 4.86 -14.77 -11.98
C LEU A 205 3.79 -15.42 -11.08
N TYR A 206 4.20 -16.36 -10.22
CA TYR A 206 3.29 -16.97 -9.26
C TYR A 206 2.74 -15.94 -8.26
N ALA A 207 3.61 -15.06 -7.74
CA ALA A 207 3.19 -14.00 -6.82
C ALA A 207 2.23 -13.01 -7.48
N GLU A 208 2.48 -12.63 -8.74
CA GLU A 208 1.63 -11.73 -9.53
C GLU A 208 0.26 -12.38 -9.81
N VAL A 209 0.23 -13.62 -10.28
CA VAL A 209 -1.04 -14.35 -10.52
C VAL A 209 -1.80 -14.57 -9.22
N ALA A 210 -1.11 -14.90 -8.12
CA ALA A 210 -1.75 -15.06 -6.81
C ALA A 210 -2.31 -13.72 -6.31
N TYR A 211 -1.61 -12.61 -6.57
CA TYR A 211 -2.03 -11.28 -6.20
C TYR A 211 -3.27 -10.83 -6.99
N GLU A 212 -3.25 -10.94 -8.32
CA GLU A 212 -4.40 -10.57 -9.17
C GLU A 212 -5.66 -11.35 -8.76
N ARG A 213 -5.54 -12.67 -8.54
CA ARG A 213 -6.66 -13.47 -8.03
C ARG A 213 -7.21 -12.97 -6.70
N ARG A 214 -6.36 -12.49 -5.81
CA ARG A 214 -6.77 -11.95 -4.50
C ARG A 214 -7.42 -10.58 -4.64
N VAL A 215 -6.90 -9.73 -5.53
CA VAL A 215 -7.48 -8.43 -5.84
C VAL A 215 -8.86 -8.59 -6.46
N ASP A 216 -9.03 -9.51 -7.42
CA ASP A 216 -10.32 -9.75 -8.07
C ASP A 216 -11.34 -10.33 -7.09
N ALA A 217 -10.93 -11.28 -6.25
CA ALA A 217 -11.79 -11.81 -5.18
C ALA A 217 -12.20 -10.71 -4.18
N ALA A 218 -11.25 -9.85 -3.78
CA ALA A 218 -11.54 -8.72 -2.90
C ALA A 218 -12.51 -7.73 -3.57
N ARG A 219 -12.28 -7.34 -4.82
CA ARG A 219 -13.17 -6.44 -5.59
C ARG A 219 -14.59 -6.97 -5.69
N ALA A 220 -14.75 -8.26 -5.99
CA ALA A 220 -16.06 -8.91 -6.04
C ALA A 220 -16.76 -8.87 -4.67
N GLU A 221 -16.02 -9.11 -3.59
CA GLU A 221 -16.54 -9.09 -2.23
C GLU A 221 -16.88 -7.67 -1.74
N GLU A 222 -16.07 -6.66 -2.08
CA GLU A 222 -16.38 -5.24 -1.81
C GLU A 222 -17.66 -4.82 -2.53
N LEU A 223 -17.81 -5.18 -3.82
CA LEU A 223 -19.02 -4.90 -4.58
C LEU A 223 -20.26 -5.56 -3.97
N ARG A 224 -20.14 -6.83 -3.56
CA ARG A 224 -21.22 -7.56 -2.91
C ARG A 224 -21.61 -6.91 -1.59
N THR A 225 -20.63 -6.56 -0.76
CA THR A 225 -20.86 -5.93 0.54
C THR A 225 -21.46 -4.53 0.38
N ALA A 226 -20.97 -3.74 -0.58
CA ALA A 226 -21.54 -2.44 -0.90
C ALA A 226 -22.98 -2.58 -1.40
N GLY A 227 -23.28 -3.60 -2.21
CA GLY A 227 -24.64 -3.90 -2.69
C GLY A 227 -25.59 -4.30 -1.56
N ASP A 228 -25.15 -5.16 -0.64
CA ASP A 228 -25.92 -5.58 0.53
C ASP A 228 -26.20 -4.39 1.47
N LEU A 229 -25.21 -3.52 1.67
CA LEU A 229 -25.37 -2.28 2.43
C LEU A 229 -26.30 -1.29 1.73
N ARG A 230 -26.18 -1.12 0.40
CA ARG A 230 -27.06 -0.28 -0.41
C ARG A 230 -28.53 -0.66 -0.18
N LEU A 231 -28.84 -1.95 -0.29
CA LEU A 231 -30.19 -2.47 -0.07
C LEU A 231 -30.69 -2.23 1.36
N GLN A 232 -29.84 -2.39 2.38
CA GLN A 232 -30.23 -2.18 3.77
C GLN A 232 -30.44 -0.71 4.12
N VAL A 233 -29.59 0.19 3.60
CA VAL A 233 -29.74 1.63 3.78
C VAL A 233 -30.99 2.12 3.04
N GLU A 234 -31.21 1.65 1.81
CA GLU A 234 -32.40 1.96 1.02
C GLU A 234 -33.68 1.47 1.72
N ALA A 235 -33.69 0.23 2.24
CA ALA A 235 -34.83 -0.31 3.00
C ALA A 235 -35.10 0.47 4.29
N LEU A 236 -34.06 0.92 5.00
CA LEU A 236 -34.21 1.79 6.17
C LEU A 236 -34.86 3.12 5.76
N ALA A 237 -34.34 3.74 4.71
CA ALA A 237 -34.80 5.04 4.26
C ALA A 237 -36.25 4.99 3.74
N LEU A 238 -36.61 3.93 3.01
CA LEU A 238 -37.99 3.67 2.58
C LEU A 238 -38.95 3.51 3.78
N ARG A 239 -38.56 2.72 4.80
CA ARG A 239 -39.37 2.55 6.01
C ARG A 239 -39.59 3.88 6.74
N GLN A 240 -38.56 4.72 6.81
CA GLN A 240 -38.65 6.05 7.42
C GLN A 240 -39.56 6.97 6.61
N ASN A 241 -39.47 6.92 5.27
CA ASN A 241 -40.38 7.64 4.40
C ASN A 241 -41.84 7.23 4.63
N GLU A 242 -42.14 5.93 4.67
CA GLU A 242 -43.49 5.41 4.91
C GLU A 242 -44.07 5.91 6.24
N ALA A 243 -43.25 5.94 7.30
CA ALA A 243 -43.65 6.50 8.59
C ALA A 243 -44.01 8.00 8.49
N LEU A 244 -43.19 8.80 7.81
CA LEU A 244 -43.46 10.22 7.61
C LEU A 244 -44.66 10.48 6.70
N MET A 245 -44.88 9.65 5.67
CA MET A 245 -46.08 9.73 4.83
C MET A 245 -47.36 9.38 5.60
N TRP A 246 -47.29 8.43 6.54
CA TRP A 246 -48.41 8.14 7.44
C TRP A 246 -48.73 9.33 8.35
N LEU A 247 -47.70 9.98 8.90
CA LEU A 247 -47.86 11.22 9.66
C LEU A 247 -48.44 12.35 8.79
N GLY A 248 -47.94 12.52 7.57
CA GLY A 248 -48.44 13.48 6.59
C GLY A 248 -49.94 13.34 6.32
N ARG A 249 -50.39 12.12 6.00
CA ARG A 249 -51.82 11.83 5.80
C ARG A 249 -52.67 12.16 7.03
N THR A 250 -52.15 11.91 8.22
CA THR A 250 -52.85 12.25 9.47
C THR A 250 -53.00 13.77 9.63
N VAL A 251 -51.98 14.54 9.24
CA VAL A 251 -52.02 16.01 9.23
C VAL A 251 -53.02 16.52 8.18
N GLU A 252 -53.00 15.97 6.97
CA GLU A 252 -53.92 16.35 5.88
C GLU A 252 -55.38 16.15 6.28
N ILE A 253 -55.71 15.00 6.89
CA ILE A 253 -57.06 14.70 7.38
C ILE A 253 -57.50 15.70 8.45
N ALA A 254 -56.61 16.03 9.40
CA ALA A 254 -56.91 16.99 10.46
C ALA A 254 -57.21 18.39 9.88
N ARG A 255 -56.39 18.84 8.92
CA ARG A 255 -56.56 20.13 8.22
C ARG A 255 -57.82 20.17 7.36
N ALA A 256 -58.11 19.11 6.62
CA ALA A 256 -59.34 19.00 5.83
C ALA A 256 -60.60 19.10 6.70
N GLY A 257 -60.53 18.60 7.95
CA GLY A 257 -61.58 18.76 8.96
C GLY A 257 -61.61 20.12 9.67
N GLY A 258 -60.78 21.08 9.25
CA GLY A 258 -60.66 22.41 9.87
C GLY A 258 -60.06 22.41 11.28
N LYS A 259 -59.38 21.33 11.69
CA LYS A 259 -58.80 21.17 13.02
C LYS A 259 -57.29 21.40 12.98
N ALA A 260 -56.77 22.08 14.02
CA ALA A 260 -55.34 22.11 14.26
C ALA A 260 -54.82 20.70 14.57
N LEU A 261 -53.57 20.41 14.20
CA LEU A 261 -52.93 19.14 14.53
C LEU A 261 -52.88 18.99 16.06
N PRO A 262 -53.46 17.94 16.65
CA PRO A 262 -53.34 17.72 18.09
C PRO A 262 -51.87 17.55 18.47
N PRO A 263 -51.35 18.30 19.46
CA PRO A 263 -49.93 18.24 19.86
C PRO A 263 -49.48 16.82 20.25
N ASP A 264 -50.43 16.00 20.72
CA ASP A 264 -50.16 14.63 21.16
C ASP A 264 -49.86 13.67 20.00
N VAL A 265 -50.37 13.93 18.79
CA VAL A 265 -50.10 13.07 17.62
C VAL A 265 -48.62 13.11 17.26
N LEU A 266 -48.05 14.33 17.17
CA LEU A 266 -46.65 14.50 16.84
C LEU A 266 -45.72 13.97 17.96
N ARG A 267 -46.13 14.16 19.23
CA ARG A 267 -45.40 13.61 20.39
C ARG A 267 -45.46 12.09 20.44
N GLN A 268 -46.60 11.48 20.12
CA GLN A 268 -46.77 10.03 20.06
C GLN A 268 -45.97 9.44 18.91
N PHE A 269 -46.01 10.07 17.74
CA PHE A 269 -45.19 9.69 16.59
C PHE A 269 -43.69 9.70 16.95
N ALA A 270 -43.19 10.79 17.51
CA ALA A 270 -41.79 10.90 17.91
C ALA A 270 -41.37 9.86 18.98
N ARG A 271 -42.30 9.43 19.84
CA ARG A 271 -42.05 8.36 20.83
C ARG A 271 -41.95 6.98 20.17
N TRP A 272 -42.81 6.68 19.21
CA TRP A 272 -42.78 5.40 18.49
C TRP A 272 -41.67 5.32 17.46
N HIS A 273 -41.30 6.46 16.87
CA HIS A 273 -40.27 6.59 15.86
C HIS A 273 -39.02 7.29 16.42
N SER A 274 -38.38 6.64 17.39
CA SER A 274 -37.14 7.12 18.05
C SER A 274 -35.93 7.23 17.11
N GLU A 275 -36.06 6.79 15.86
CA GLU A 275 -35.09 7.01 14.79
C GLU A 275 -35.00 8.46 14.33
N PHE A 276 -36.07 9.24 14.49
CA PHE A 276 -36.05 10.67 14.20
C PHE A 276 -35.61 11.47 15.42
N ARG A 277 -34.57 12.28 15.25
CA ARG A 277 -34.12 13.24 16.26
C ARG A 277 -35.10 14.40 16.39
N THR A 278 -35.62 14.84 15.24
CA THR A 278 -36.59 15.93 15.15
C THR A 278 -37.65 15.54 14.12
N VAL A 279 -38.92 15.77 14.44
CA VAL A 279 -40.02 15.68 13.49
C VAL A 279 -40.81 16.97 13.55
N GLY A 280 -41.22 17.52 12.42
CA GLY A 280 -42.00 18.74 12.40
C GLY A 280 -42.92 18.87 11.19
N VAL A 281 -43.78 19.87 11.26
CA VAL A 281 -44.80 20.16 10.26
C VAL A 281 -44.71 21.65 9.94
N THR A 282 -44.78 22.00 8.66
CA THR A 282 -44.82 23.39 8.20
C THR A 282 -46.17 23.76 7.60
N ASN A 283 -46.42 25.05 7.46
CA ASN A 283 -47.46 25.57 6.57
C ASN A 283 -46.93 25.71 5.12
N GLN A 284 -47.79 26.24 4.24
CA GLN A 284 -47.49 26.50 2.82
C GLN A 284 -46.33 27.49 2.62
N GLU A 285 -46.17 28.45 3.53
CA GLU A 285 -45.07 29.43 3.52
C GLU A 285 -43.76 28.87 4.10
N GLY A 286 -43.75 27.61 4.57
CA GLY A 286 -42.58 26.96 5.15
C GLY A 286 -42.28 27.34 6.59
N VAL A 287 -43.21 27.99 7.29
CA VAL A 287 -43.13 28.25 8.73
C VAL A 287 -43.43 26.96 9.49
N VAL A 288 -42.56 26.56 10.41
CA VAL A 288 -42.76 25.39 11.28
C VAL A 288 -43.90 25.69 12.26
N ILE A 289 -45.02 24.97 12.15
CA ILE A 289 -46.19 25.14 13.01
C ILE A 289 -46.19 24.19 14.21
N ALA A 290 -45.51 23.05 14.09
CA ALA A 290 -45.37 22.07 15.16
C ALA A 290 -44.07 21.31 14.97
N ALA A 291 -43.34 21.04 16.06
CA ALA A 291 -42.11 20.25 16.04
C ALA A 291 -41.93 19.50 17.36
N VAL A 292 -41.30 18.33 17.29
CA VAL A 292 -40.85 17.56 18.45
C VAL A 292 -39.39 17.18 18.25
N PRO A 293 -38.47 17.58 19.14
CA PRO A 293 -38.68 18.51 20.26
C PRO A 293 -39.03 19.94 19.76
N GLU A 294 -39.76 20.71 20.57
CA GLU A 294 -40.12 22.11 20.24
C GLU A 294 -38.90 23.04 20.23
N ARG A 295 -37.83 22.64 20.92
CA ARG A 295 -36.54 23.34 20.97
C ARG A 295 -35.40 22.41 20.60
N LEU A 296 -34.43 22.92 19.86
CA LEU A 296 -33.18 22.23 19.57
C LEU A 296 -32.34 22.09 20.87
N PRO A 297 -31.35 21.17 20.90
CA PRO A 297 -30.41 21.06 22.02
C PRO A 297 -29.67 22.37 22.36
N ALA A 298 -29.51 23.25 21.37
CA ALA A 298 -28.93 24.60 21.54
C ALA A 298 -29.88 25.62 22.21
N GLY A 299 -31.12 25.22 22.53
CA GLY A 299 -32.14 26.05 23.19
C GLY A 299 -33.05 26.84 22.25
N GLU A 300 -32.79 26.82 20.94
CA GLU A 300 -33.57 27.55 19.94
C GLU A 300 -34.94 26.92 19.69
N ALA A 301 -35.98 27.76 19.60
CA ALA A 301 -37.32 27.32 19.22
C ALA A 301 -37.35 26.93 17.74
N LEU A 302 -37.81 25.71 17.45
CA LEU A 302 -38.06 25.22 16.09
C LEU A 302 -39.38 25.75 15.55
N VAL A 303 -40.40 25.83 16.41
CA VAL A 303 -41.71 26.39 16.04
C VAL A 303 -41.56 27.87 15.74
N GLY A 304 -42.08 28.30 14.59
CA GLY A 304 -41.96 29.66 14.07
C GLY A 304 -40.73 29.89 13.17
N GLN A 305 -39.80 28.93 13.05
CA GLN A 305 -38.70 29.05 12.08
C GLN A 305 -39.19 28.90 10.64
N ILE A 306 -38.51 29.57 9.71
CA ILE A 306 -38.83 29.56 8.28
C ILE A 306 -37.91 28.58 7.56
N MET A 307 -38.49 27.53 6.98
CA MET A 307 -37.80 26.50 6.19
C MET A 307 -37.92 26.73 4.68
N ALA A 308 -38.60 27.78 4.23
CA ALA A 308 -38.92 28.03 2.82
C ALA A 308 -37.72 28.03 1.86
N GLY A 309 -36.56 28.52 2.33
CA GLY A 309 -35.32 28.57 1.55
C GLY A 309 -34.46 27.32 1.64
N ARG A 310 -34.85 26.31 2.43
CA ARG A 310 -34.07 25.08 2.60
C ARG A 310 -34.26 24.17 1.37
N PRO A 311 -33.21 23.50 0.85
CA PRO A 311 -33.30 22.68 -0.36
C PRO A 311 -34.41 21.62 -0.32
N PHE A 312 -34.56 20.93 0.81
CA PHE A 312 -35.62 19.92 0.96
C PHE A 312 -37.03 20.51 0.82
N PHE A 313 -37.28 21.73 1.31
CA PHE A 313 -38.59 22.36 1.21
C PHE A 313 -38.89 22.78 -0.22
N VAL A 314 -37.92 23.43 -0.87
CA VAL A 314 -38.02 23.87 -2.27
C VAL A 314 -38.29 22.69 -3.18
N GLU A 315 -37.54 21.59 -3.00
CA GLU A 315 -37.69 20.40 -3.84
C GLU A 315 -39.00 19.66 -3.57
N ALA A 316 -39.44 19.55 -2.31
CA ALA A 316 -40.73 18.95 -1.99
C ALA A 316 -41.90 19.74 -2.61
N ARG A 317 -41.84 21.08 -2.54
CA ARG A 317 -42.84 21.97 -3.16
C ARG A 317 -42.85 21.88 -4.67
N ARG A 318 -41.67 21.77 -5.30
CA ARG A 318 -41.53 21.73 -6.76
C ARG A 318 -41.94 20.38 -7.34
N SER A 319 -41.44 19.29 -6.75
CA SER A 319 -41.64 17.92 -7.26
C SER A 319 -42.99 17.32 -6.85
N MET A 320 -43.63 17.86 -5.80
CA MET A 320 -44.80 17.26 -5.15
C MET A 320 -44.55 15.79 -4.75
N ARG A 321 -43.30 15.46 -4.46
CA ARG A 321 -42.84 14.15 -3.99
C ARG A 321 -41.96 14.32 -2.77
N MET A 322 -41.72 13.23 -2.07
CA MET A 322 -40.74 13.19 -1.00
C MET A 322 -39.41 13.74 -1.49
N SER A 323 -38.89 14.74 -0.79
CA SER A 323 -37.51 15.18 -0.97
C SER A 323 -36.67 14.66 0.19
N SER A 324 -35.40 14.39 -0.11
CA SER A 324 -34.37 14.15 0.88
C SER A 324 -33.25 15.12 0.62
N SER A 325 -32.73 15.75 1.68
CA SER A 325 -31.53 16.55 1.56
C SER A 325 -30.58 16.17 2.69
N PRO A 326 -29.34 15.78 2.39
CA PRO A 326 -28.32 15.74 3.40
C PRO A 326 -28.00 17.16 3.82
N GLN A 327 -28.30 17.49 5.07
CA GLN A 327 -28.07 18.81 5.60
C GLN A 327 -27.24 18.71 6.87
N LEU A 328 -26.19 19.53 6.94
CA LEU A 328 -25.59 19.87 8.22
C LEU A 328 -26.63 20.73 8.94
N LEU A 329 -27.36 20.15 9.89
CA LEU A 329 -28.17 20.92 10.83
C LEU A 329 -27.21 21.54 11.86
N GLY A 330 -26.37 22.45 11.36
CA GLY A 330 -25.80 23.52 12.15
C GLY A 330 -26.86 24.61 12.21
N VAL A 331 -27.26 24.93 13.43
CA VAL A 331 -27.87 26.21 13.80
C VAL A 331 -27.23 27.32 12.96
N ASP A 332 -28.06 28.01 12.18
CA ASP A 332 -27.76 29.14 11.31
C ASP A 332 -26.34 29.71 11.41
N GLY A 333 -25.42 29.28 10.54
CA GLY A 333 -24.22 30.01 10.11
C GLY A 333 -23.28 30.64 11.16
N THR A 334 -23.52 30.49 12.47
CA THR A 334 -22.95 31.34 13.52
C THR A 334 -22.96 30.64 14.89
N ARG A 335 -22.24 29.52 15.01
CA ARG A 335 -21.35 29.19 16.15
C ARG A 335 -20.85 27.76 16.03
N ALA A 336 -19.53 27.61 16.18
CA ALA A 336 -18.84 26.35 16.24
C ALA A 336 -19.37 25.49 17.39
N GLY A 337 -19.90 24.30 17.10
CA GLY A 337 -20.33 23.38 18.15
C GLY A 337 -20.77 21.98 17.70
N ALA A 338 -21.60 21.84 16.66
CA ALA A 338 -22.08 20.53 16.22
C ALA A 338 -22.48 20.54 14.74
N ASN A 339 -21.49 20.47 13.85
CA ASN A 339 -21.70 20.16 12.43
C ASN A 339 -21.96 18.66 12.28
N GLU A 340 -23.10 18.19 12.76
CA GLU A 340 -23.54 16.83 12.49
C GLU A 340 -24.24 16.82 11.13
N PRO A 341 -23.70 16.11 10.11
CA PRO A 341 -24.46 15.85 8.90
C PRO A 341 -25.70 15.09 9.33
N THR A 342 -26.87 15.43 8.80
CA THR A 342 -28.11 14.71 9.11
C THR A 342 -28.87 14.53 7.81
N LEU A 343 -29.63 13.46 7.70
CA LEU A 343 -30.52 13.28 6.58
C LEU A 343 -31.89 13.85 6.95
N VAL A 344 -32.34 14.86 6.21
CA VAL A 344 -33.70 15.40 6.34
C VAL A 344 -34.55 14.77 5.26
N MET A 345 -35.65 14.14 5.67
CA MET A 345 -36.69 13.63 4.77
C MET A 345 -37.92 14.52 4.90
N ALA A 346 -38.47 14.97 3.78
CA ALA A 346 -39.57 15.91 3.74
C ALA A 346 -40.64 15.53 2.70
N PRO A 347 -41.60 14.64 3.04
CA PRO A 347 -42.79 14.47 2.23
C PRO A 347 -43.66 15.74 2.21
N PRO A 348 -44.20 16.14 1.04
CA PRO A 348 -45.12 17.26 0.92
C PRO A 348 -46.48 16.92 1.51
N LEU A 349 -47.15 17.94 2.03
CA LEU A 349 -48.55 17.92 2.41
C LEU A 349 -49.37 18.47 1.26
N ILE A 350 -50.48 17.79 0.96
CA ILE A 350 -51.36 18.13 -0.15
C ILE A 350 -52.75 18.46 0.40
N ASP A 351 -53.31 19.59 -0.01
CA ASP A 351 -54.66 19.98 0.38
C ASP A 351 -55.75 19.19 -0.39
N GLY A 352 -57.01 19.37 -0.01
CA GLY A 352 -58.15 18.71 -0.67
C GLY A 352 -58.37 19.13 -2.14
N ARG A 353 -57.62 20.10 -2.65
CA ARG A 353 -57.63 20.56 -4.05
C ARG A 353 -56.40 20.07 -4.83
N GLY A 354 -55.53 19.27 -4.22
CA GLY A 354 -54.31 18.77 -4.84
C GLY A 354 -53.15 19.78 -4.84
N GLN A 355 -53.23 20.87 -4.09
CA GLN A 355 -52.20 21.90 -3.99
C GLN A 355 -51.27 21.67 -2.81
N PHE A 356 -50.05 22.20 -2.91
CA PHE A 356 -49.05 22.15 -1.85
C PHE A 356 -49.49 22.94 -0.61
N ASP A 357 -49.51 22.30 0.55
CA ASP A 357 -49.93 22.83 1.85
C ASP A 357 -48.80 22.80 2.90
N GLY A 358 -47.55 22.68 2.45
CA GLY A 358 -46.36 22.59 3.31
C GLY A 358 -45.73 21.20 3.29
N ILE A 359 -44.96 20.87 4.32
CA ILE A 359 -44.28 19.57 4.45
C ILE A 359 -44.43 19.00 5.86
N VAL A 360 -44.30 17.68 5.96
CA VAL A 360 -43.81 17.04 7.18
C VAL A 360 -42.34 16.78 6.98
N PHE A 361 -41.51 17.02 7.98
CA PHE A 361 -40.09 16.69 7.92
C PHE A 361 -39.65 15.85 9.10
N GLY A 362 -38.73 14.93 8.84
CA GLY A 362 -38.04 14.12 9.83
C GLY A 362 -36.52 14.23 9.67
N VAL A 363 -35.83 14.50 10.75
CA VAL A 363 -34.36 14.56 10.82
C VAL A 363 -33.86 13.26 11.41
N ILE A 364 -33.08 12.50 10.64
CA ILE A 364 -32.52 11.23 11.07
C ILE A 364 -31.11 11.45 11.61
N SER A 365 -30.80 10.86 12.78
CA SER A 365 -29.47 10.96 13.38
C SER A 365 -28.46 9.99 12.76
N ASN A 366 -27.19 10.37 12.80
CA ASN A 366 -26.08 9.56 12.28
C ASN A 366 -25.92 8.23 13.00
N ASP A 367 -26.24 8.18 14.29
CA ASP A 367 -26.15 6.96 15.11
C ASP A 367 -26.97 5.81 14.51
N ARG A 368 -28.08 6.13 13.82
CA ARG A 368 -28.93 5.12 13.17
C ARG A 368 -28.26 4.54 11.93
N PHE A 369 -27.64 5.39 11.12
CA PHE A 369 -26.84 4.92 9.98
C PHE A 369 -25.63 4.15 10.46
N GLN A 370 -24.93 4.62 11.49
CA GLN A 370 -23.81 3.92 12.09
C GLN A 370 -24.21 2.54 12.62
N ALA A 371 -25.40 2.42 13.24
CA ALA A 371 -25.95 1.14 13.66
C ALA A 371 -26.20 0.20 12.47
N VAL A 372 -26.71 0.68 11.33
CA VAL A 372 -26.86 -0.15 10.11
C VAL A 372 -25.50 -0.60 9.60
N LEU A 373 -24.54 0.31 9.47
CA LEU A 373 -23.18 -0.02 9.00
C LEU A 373 -22.53 -1.08 9.91
N SER A 374 -22.74 -1.01 11.23
CA SER A 374 -22.17 -1.97 12.19
C SER A 374 -22.86 -3.34 12.23
N ARG A 375 -24.11 -3.45 11.77
CA ARG A 375 -24.90 -4.69 11.80
C ARG A 375 -24.60 -5.62 10.63
N VAL A 376 -24.14 -5.06 9.51
CA VAL A 376 -23.74 -5.86 8.37
C VAL A 376 -22.51 -6.65 8.77
N ARG A 377 -22.54 -7.97 8.51
CA ARG A 377 -21.33 -8.79 8.62
C ARG A 377 -20.39 -8.38 7.50
N VAL A 378 -19.55 -7.42 7.82
CA VAL A 378 -18.46 -7.00 6.95
C VAL A 378 -17.30 -7.98 7.16
N PRO A 379 -16.76 -8.59 6.09
CA PRO A 379 -15.50 -9.33 6.15
C PRO A 379 -14.41 -8.54 6.86
N THR A 380 -13.48 -9.27 7.50
CA THR A 380 -12.45 -8.64 8.34
C THR A 380 -11.67 -7.57 7.59
N GLY A 381 -11.80 -6.34 8.08
CA GLY A 381 -10.98 -5.21 7.68
C GLY A 381 -11.53 -4.32 6.56
N GLN A 382 -12.74 -4.55 6.04
CA GLN A 382 -13.42 -3.53 5.23
C GLN A 382 -14.06 -2.47 6.13
N LEU A 383 -14.15 -1.24 5.65
CA LEU A 383 -14.62 -0.09 6.42
C LEU A 383 -15.75 0.64 5.68
N PRO A 384 -17.02 0.25 5.92
CA PRO A 384 -18.14 0.88 5.25
C PRO A 384 -18.32 2.33 5.72
N THR A 385 -18.67 3.18 4.76
CA THR A 385 -18.91 4.60 4.91
C THR A 385 -20.15 4.98 4.11
N LEU A 386 -21.11 5.62 4.77
CA LEU A 386 -22.24 6.24 4.12
C LEU A 386 -21.90 7.68 3.78
N ILE A 387 -22.07 8.04 2.51
CA ILE A 387 -21.82 9.38 2.00
C ILE A 387 -23.06 9.95 1.29
N THR A 388 -23.04 11.25 1.11
CA THR A 388 -24.02 12.02 0.34
C THR A 388 -23.65 12.06 -1.15
N SER A 389 -24.57 12.50 -1.99
CA SER A 389 -24.34 12.79 -3.42
C SER A 389 -23.24 13.85 -3.67
N ASP A 390 -23.00 14.76 -2.71
CA ASP A 390 -21.90 15.74 -2.73
C ASP A 390 -20.60 15.22 -2.06
N PHE A 391 -20.49 13.90 -1.87
CA PHE A 391 -19.32 13.20 -1.34
C PHE A 391 -18.93 13.62 0.09
N ARG A 392 -19.92 13.89 0.94
CA ARG A 392 -19.70 14.13 2.37
C ARG A 392 -20.04 12.92 3.20
N VAL A 393 -19.27 12.68 4.24
CA VAL A 393 -19.48 11.56 5.17
C VAL A 393 -20.72 11.82 6.03
N ILE A 394 -21.64 10.87 6.11
CA ILE A 394 -22.75 10.86 7.07
C ILE A 394 -22.38 9.99 8.27
N ALA A 395 -21.97 8.76 8.01
CA ALA A 395 -21.54 7.79 9.01
C ALA A 395 -20.40 6.94 8.44
N SER A 396 -19.42 6.58 9.27
CA SER A 396 -18.31 5.72 8.87
C SER A 396 -17.91 4.79 10.00
N LEU A 397 -17.43 3.60 9.64
CA LEU A 397 -16.68 2.75 10.56
C LEU A 397 -15.17 3.04 10.55
N ASP A 398 -14.68 3.92 9.67
CA ASP A 398 -13.31 4.43 9.71
C ASP A 398 -13.22 5.63 10.66
N PRO A 399 -12.43 5.54 11.76
CA PRO A 399 -12.26 6.65 12.71
C PRO A 399 -11.64 7.91 12.08
N ARG A 400 -11.00 7.79 10.90
CA ARG A 400 -10.40 8.91 10.18
C ARG A 400 -11.43 9.71 9.36
N MET A 401 -12.63 9.18 9.19
CA MET A 401 -13.72 9.80 8.46
C MET A 401 -14.78 10.34 9.43
N SER A 402 -14.60 11.59 9.84
CA SER A 402 -15.58 12.26 10.67
C SER A 402 -16.85 12.62 9.88
N PRO A 403 -18.04 12.56 10.50
CA PRO A 403 -19.26 13.08 9.91
C PRO A 403 -19.08 14.54 9.42
N GLY A 404 -19.55 14.83 8.21
CA GLY A 404 -19.50 16.14 7.55
C GLY A 404 -18.24 16.39 6.72
N MET A 405 -17.22 15.54 6.88
CA MET A 405 -15.99 15.62 6.09
C MET A 405 -16.28 15.45 4.60
N SER A 406 -15.74 16.34 3.76
CA SER A 406 -15.82 16.20 2.31
C SER A 406 -14.70 15.30 1.78
N LEU A 407 -15.07 14.33 0.97
CA LEU A 407 -14.18 13.40 0.27
C LEU A 407 -14.01 13.77 -1.22
N ALA A 408 -14.62 14.87 -1.67
CA ALA A 408 -14.58 15.34 -3.05
C ALA A 408 -13.15 15.42 -3.62
N SER A 409 -12.19 15.98 -2.88
CA SER A 409 -10.80 16.10 -3.36
C SER A 409 -10.01 14.78 -3.41
N ARG A 410 -10.57 13.68 -2.89
CA ARG A 410 -9.89 12.39 -2.76
C ARG A 410 -10.51 11.30 -3.61
N LEU A 411 -11.81 11.40 -3.86
CA LEU A 411 -12.55 10.44 -4.69
C LEU A 411 -12.47 10.86 -6.17
N PRO A 412 -12.51 9.91 -7.11
CA PRO A 412 -12.55 10.21 -8.54
C PRO A 412 -13.95 10.71 -8.93
N ILE A 413 -14.32 11.93 -8.53
CA ILE A 413 -15.68 12.49 -8.69
C ILE A 413 -16.18 12.36 -10.14
N HIS A 414 -15.34 12.66 -11.12
CA HIS A 414 -15.72 12.59 -12.54
C HIS A 414 -16.16 11.19 -12.99
N THR A 415 -15.64 10.14 -12.34
CA THR A 415 -16.01 8.75 -12.61
C THR A 415 -17.26 8.33 -11.82
N LEU A 416 -17.45 8.91 -10.63
CA LEU A 416 -18.55 8.56 -9.71
C LEU A 416 -19.85 9.34 -9.99
N SER A 417 -19.74 10.54 -10.53
CA SER A 417 -20.90 11.36 -10.89
C SER A 417 -21.68 10.70 -12.02
N GLY A 418 -22.87 10.20 -11.71
CA GLY A 418 -23.77 9.57 -12.69
C GLY A 418 -23.55 8.07 -12.90
N THR A 419 -22.67 7.43 -12.12
CA THR A 419 -22.57 5.96 -12.08
C THR A 419 -23.28 5.40 -10.85
N GLU A 420 -24.03 4.31 -11.03
CA GLU A 420 -24.67 3.60 -9.91
C GLU A 420 -23.67 2.74 -9.14
N THR A 421 -22.71 2.16 -9.84
CA THR A 421 -21.70 1.26 -9.27
C THR A 421 -20.33 1.60 -9.83
N ALA A 422 -19.31 1.65 -8.96
CA ALA A 422 -17.93 1.85 -9.39
C ALA A 422 -16.94 1.13 -8.48
N LEU A 423 -15.82 0.70 -9.08
CA LEU A 423 -14.64 0.20 -8.38
C LEU A 423 -13.46 1.11 -8.68
N PHE A 424 -12.74 1.53 -7.64
CA PHE A 424 -11.58 2.40 -7.82
C PHE A 424 -10.58 2.25 -6.67
N ARG A 425 -9.45 2.94 -6.79
CA ARG A 425 -8.47 3.09 -5.72
C ARG A 425 -8.37 4.55 -5.32
N TYR A 426 -8.14 4.82 -4.04
CA TYR A 426 -7.90 6.17 -3.55
C TYR A 426 -7.04 6.18 -2.29
N PHE A 427 -6.59 7.37 -1.90
CA PHE A 427 -5.86 7.60 -0.65
C PHE A 427 -6.80 8.21 0.39
N PRO A 428 -6.89 7.62 1.59
CA PRO A 428 -7.73 8.15 2.65
C PRO A 428 -7.14 9.45 3.23
N PRO A 429 -7.89 10.16 4.09
CA PRO A 429 -7.34 11.27 4.85
C PRO A 429 -6.09 10.84 5.65
N PRO A 430 -5.02 11.64 5.64
CA PRO A 430 -3.77 11.24 6.26
C PRO A 430 -3.90 11.19 7.77
N ASP A 431 -3.34 10.13 8.38
CA ASP A 431 -3.35 9.90 9.83
C ASP A 431 -2.09 10.45 10.54
N GLY A 432 -1.23 11.14 9.79
CA GLY A 432 0.03 11.70 10.29
C GLY A 432 1.19 10.70 10.38
N SER A 433 0.93 9.40 10.19
CA SER A 433 1.95 8.34 10.20
C SER A 433 2.90 8.44 8.99
N TRP A 434 4.09 7.85 9.12
CA TRP A 434 5.01 7.71 7.98
C TRP A 434 4.39 6.90 6.84
N TYR A 435 3.53 5.96 7.17
CA TYR A 435 2.85 5.11 6.21
C TYR A 435 1.95 5.93 5.27
N SER A 436 1.16 6.84 5.83
CA SER A 436 0.32 7.76 5.05
C SER A 436 1.15 8.82 4.29
N ARG A 437 2.21 9.37 4.90
CA ARG A 437 3.10 10.34 4.22
C ARG A 437 3.83 9.76 3.02
N LEU A 438 4.14 8.46 3.06
CA LEU A 438 4.76 7.73 1.96
C LEU A 438 3.74 7.23 0.93
N ALA A 439 2.46 7.63 1.04
CA ALA A 439 1.37 7.19 0.17
C ALA A 439 1.26 5.66 0.09
N MET A 440 1.44 4.98 1.23
CA MET A 440 1.31 3.51 1.31
C MET A 440 -0.07 3.07 1.83
N ASP A 441 -0.91 3.99 2.26
CA ASP A 441 -2.25 3.75 2.82
C ASP A 441 -3.37 3.68 1.78
N GLN A 442 -3.03 3.36 0.54
CA GLN A 442 -3.99 3.20 -0.55
C GLN A 442 -5.07 2.17 -0.21
N ARG A 443 -6.28 2.42 -0.72
CA ARG A 443 -7.44 1.56 -0.51
C ARG A 443 -8.10 1.18 -1.81
N TYR A 444 -8.65 -0.03 -1.86
CA TYR A 444 -9.59 -0.46 -2.89
C TYR A 444 -11.00 -0.15 -2.41
N ALA A 445 -11.83 0.44 -3.25
CA ALA A 445 -13.15 0.88 -2.86
C ALA A 445 -14.21 0.45 -3.86
N ALA A 446 -15.35 0.01 -3.34
CA ALA A 446 -16.60 -0.17 -4.05
C ALA A 446 -17.58 0.94 -3.67
N PHE A 447 -18.16 1.55 -4.69
CA PHE A 447 -19.16 2.59 -4.55
C PHE A 447 -20.49 2.10 -5.12
N GLN A 448 -21.56 2.38 -4.38
CA GLN A 448 -22.93 2.03 -4.72
C GLN A 448 -23.85 3.22 -4.42
N ALA A 449 -24.39 3.86 -5.46
CA ALA A 449 -25.30 4.99 -5.32
C ALA A 449 -26.70 4.54 -4.86
N ILE A 450 -27.39 5.41 -4.14
CA ILE A 450 -28.80 5.31 -3.76
C ILE A 450 -29.48 6.60 -4.23
N PRO A 451 -29.80 6.72 -5.54
CA PRO A 451 -30.26 7.97 -6.13
C PRO A 451 -31.54 8.50 -5.48
N ALA A 452 -32.45 7.61 -5.07
CA ALA A 452 -33.74 7.97 -4.48
C ALA A 452 -33.62 8.82 -3.19
N PHE A 453 -32.49 8.74 -2.49
CA PHE A 453 -32.26 9.45 -1.22
C PHE A 453 -31.04 10.38 -1.24
N GLU A 454 -30.43 10.60 -2.42
CA GLU A 454 -29.16 11.35 -2.57
C GLU A 454 -28.02 10.80 -1.69
N LEU A 455 -28.00 9.48 -1.49
CA LEU A 455 -26.99 8.78 -0.69
C LEU A 455 -26.11 7.90 -1.57
N ALA A 456 -24.97 7.50 -1.04
CA ALA A 456 -24.19 6.41 -1.59
C ALA A 456 -23.45 5.66 -0.48
N VAL A 457 -23.24 4.37 -0.69
CA VAL A 457 -22.40 3.53 0.17
C VAL A 457 -21.04 3.39 -0.47
N LEU A 458 -20.01 3.64 0.34
CA LEU A 458 -18.61 3.39 0.03
C LEU A 458 -18.13 2.27 0.95
N VAL A 459 -17.65 1.17 0.40
CA VAL A 459 -16.96 0.13 1.17
C VAL A 459 -15.53 0.07 0.68
N ASP A 460 -14.57 0.25 1.58
CA ASP A 460 -13.17 0.22 1.22
C ASP A 460 -12.36 -0.79 2.04
N LEU A 461 -11.36 -1.36 1.37
CA LEU A 461 -10.41 -2.33 1.91
C LEU A 461 -9.01 -1.72 1.89
N PRO A 462 -8.39 -1.53 3.08
CA PRO A 462 -7.00 -1.12 3.17
C PRO A 462 -6.07 -2.16 2.55
N ILE A 463 -5.08 -1.70 1.78
CA ILE A 463 -4.16 -2.62 1.10
C ILE A 463 -3.33 -3.50 2.05
N GLN A 464 -3.16 -3.08 3.30
CA GLN A 464 -2.51 -3.89 4.34
C GLN A 464 -3.21 -5.23 4.53
N ASN A 465 -4.53 -5.29 4.35
CA ASN A 465 -5.28 -6.53 4.47
C ASN A 465 -4.97 -7.48 3.32
N LEU A 466 -4.82 -6.95 2.10
CA LEU A 466 -4.36 -7.75 0.96
C LEU A 466 -2.93 -8.24 1.19
N GLN A 467 -2.04 -7.39 1.69
CA GLN A 467 -0.67 -7.79 2.05
C GLN A 467 -0.65 -8.89 3.13
N ALA A 468 -1.53 -8.80 4.14
CA ALA A 468 -1.66 -9.82 5.17
C ALA A 468 -2.14 -11.16 4.59
N GLN A 469 -3.08 -11.14 3.64
CA GLN A 469 -3.53 -12.34 2.94
C GLN A 469 -2.45 -12.96 2.05
N MET A 470 -1.50 -12.15 1.57
CA MET A 470 -0.36 -12.60 0.76
C MET A 470 0.76 -13.26 1.59
N LEU A 471 0.71 -13.21 2.92
CA LEU A 471 1.76 -13.76 3.79
C LEU A 471 2.09 -15.23 3.48
N GLY A 472 1.08 -16.08 3.20
CA GLY A 472 1.31 -17.48 2.86
C GLY A 472 2.12 -17.67 1.57
N VAL A 473 1.86 -16.83 0.56
CA VAL A 473 2.63 -16.79 -0.69
C VAL A 473 4.05 -16.28 -0.41
N THR A 474 4.19 -15.23 0.40
CA THR A 474 5.48 -14.67 0.82
C THR A 474 6.34 -15.71 1.55
N PHE A 475 5.78 -16.45 2.52
CA PHE A 475 6.51 -17.50 3.23
C PHE A 475 6.93 -18.63 2.31
N SER A 476 6.05 -19.05 1.40
CA SER A 476 6.36 -20.08 0.40
C SER A 476 7.51 -19.63 -0.51
N ALA A 477 7.51 -18.37 -0.94
CA ALA A 477 8.60 -17.80 -1.73
C ALA A 477 9.94 -17.80 -0.97
N ILE A 478 9.97 -17.37 0.30
CA ILE A 478 11.18 -17.44 1.13
C ILE A 478 11.65 -18.89 1.27
N ALA A 479 10.76 -19.81 1.59
CA ALA A 479 11.09 -21.21 1.80
C ALA A 479 11.70 -21.83 0.53
N VAL A 480 11.11 -21.59 -0.63
CA VAL A 480 11.61 -22.05 -1.93
C VAL A 480 12.99 -21.46 -2.24
N LEU A 481 13.19 -20.16 -2.02
CA LEU A 481 14.48 -19.50 -2.23
C LEU A 481 15.58 -20.10 -1.34
N VAL A 482 15.31 -20.24 -0.04
CA VAL A 482 16.26 -20.79 0.93
C VAL A 482 16.56 -22.26 0.62
N ALA A 483 15.53 -23.07 0.36
CA ALA A 483 15.69 -24.48 0.00
C ALA A 483 16.53 -24.64 -1.26
N THR A 484 16.32 -23.81 -2.26
CA THR A 484 17.10 -23.82 -3.51
C THR A 484 18.55 -23.46 -3.27
N LEU A 485 18.81 -22.48 -2.41
CA LEU A 485 20.16 -22.06 -2.07
C LEU A 485 20.93 -23.17 -1.35
N VAL A 486 20.28 -23.82 -0.38
CA VAL A 486 20.83 -24.98 0.34
C VAL A 486 21.08 -26.14 -0.62
N LEU A 487 20.13 -26.44 -1.50
CA LEU A 487 20.26 -27.52 -2.48
C LEU A 487 21.39 -27.24 -3.48
N ALA A 488 21.46 -26.04 -4.05
CA ALA A 488 22.51 -25.64 -4.98
C ALA A 488 23.90 -25.73 -4.33
N PHE A 489 24.01 -25.33 -3.05
CA PHE A 489 25.25 -25.46 -2.30
C PHE A 489 25.60 -26.93 -2.04
N GLY A 490 24.63 -27.75 -1.65
CA GLY A 490 24.79 -29.20 -1.47
C GLY A 490 25.26 -29.89 -2.74
N VAL A 491 24.63 -29.61 -3.88
CA VAL A 491 25.04 -30.14 -5.20
C VAL A 491 26.46 -29.72 -5.53
N ALA A 492 26.82 -28.45 -5.33
CA ALA A 492 28.18 -27.98 -5.59
C ALA A 492 29.22 -28.68 -4.71
N VAL A 493 28.91 -28.92 -3.43
CA VAL A 493 29.78 -29.68 -2.51
C VAL A 493 29.93 -31.13 -2.98
N LEU A 494 28.83 -31.80 -3.33
CA LEU A 494 28.81 -33.19 -3.78
C LEU A 494 29.62 -33.36 -5.06
N VAL A 495 29.34 -32.56 -6.09
CA VAL A 495 30.09 -32.60 -7.36
C VAL A 495 31.56 -32.28 -7.12
N SER A 496 31.87 -31.33 -6.24
CA SER A 496 33.26 -31.04 -5.91
C SER A 496 33.96 -32.23 -5.24
N ARG A 497 33.30 -32.92 -4.31
CA ARG A 497 33.87 -34.05 -3.58
C ARG A 497 34.06 -35.27 -4.48
N HIS A 498 33.05 -35.60 -5.30
CA HIS A 498 33.04 -36.84 -6.08
C HIS A 498 33.72 -36.72 -7.45
N ILE A 499 33.74 -35.54 -8.06
CA ILE A 499 34.25 -35.37 -9.44
C ILE A 499 35.49 -34.47 -9.43
N ALA A 500 35.38 -33.27 -8.86
CA ALA A 500 36.45 -32.27 -8.96
C ALA A 500 37.73 -32.65 -8.22
N ARG A 501 37.62 -33.12 -6.97
CA ARG A 501 38.80 -33.44 -6.13
C ARG A 501 39.58 -34.64 -6.67
N PRO A 502 38.95 -35.76 -7.09
CA PRO A 502 39.67 -36.85 -7.74
C PRO A 502 40.36 -36.43 -9.03
N LEU A 503 39.68 -35.70 -9.92
CA LEU A 503 40.29 -35.19 -11.16
C LEU A 503 41.45 -34.24 -10.90
N ALA A 504 41.34 -33.37 -9.88
CA ALA A 504 42.43 -32.49 -9.48
C ALA A 504 43.64 -33.26 -8.93
N ARG A 505 43.41 -34.34 -8.17
CA ARG A 505 44.48 -35.24 -7.71
C ARG A 505 45.15 -35.96 -8.87
N VAL A 506 44.39 -36.49 -9.82
CA VAL A 506 44.94 -37.13 -11.03
C VAL A 506 45.78 -36.14 -11.83
N ASN A 507 45.29 -34.92 -12.07
CA ASN A 507 46.05 -33.89 -12.77
C ASN A 507 47.34 -33.49 -12.03
N ALA A 508 47.28 -33.38 -10.70
CA ALA A 508 48.48 -33.11 -9.89
C ALA A 508 49.51 -34.24 -10.03
N ILE A 509 49.08 -35.51 -9.92
CA ILE A 509 49.95 -36.68 -10.10
C ILE A 509 50.52 -36.73 -11.53
N SER A 510 49.70 -36.47 -12.56
CA SER A 510 50.17 -36.43 -13.95
C SER A 510 51.21 -35.32 -14.18
N ARG A 511 51.05 -34.14 -13.55
CA ARG A 511 52.05 -33.07 -13.62
C ARG A 511 53.33 -33.40 -12.87
N ASP A 512 53.23 -34.06 -11.72
CA ASP A 512 54.40 -34.52 -10.97
C ASP A 512 55.20 -35.57 -11.76
N ILE A 513 54.51 -36.52 -12.40
CA ILE A 513 55.14 -37.50 -13.31
C ILE A 513 55.80 -36.80 -14.51
N ALA A 514 55.10 -35.89 -15.19
CA ALA A 514 55.67 -35.14 -16.32
C ALA A 514 56.86 -34.26 -15.89
N GLY A 515 56.84 -33.74 -14.66
CA GLY A 515 57.90 -32.96 -14.03
C GLY A 515 59.04 -33.80 -13.42
N HIS A 516 59.05 -35.13 -13.64
CA HIS A 516 60.06 -36.06 -13.12
C HIS A 516 60.15 -36.09 -11.59
N ARG A 517 59.06 -35.79 -10.89
CA ARG A 517 58.92 -35.92 -9.44
C ARG A 517 58.04 -37.12 -9.15
N PHE A 518 58.65 -38.24 -8.78
CA PHE A 518 57.90 -39.43 -8.40
C PHE A 518 57.43 -39.31 -6.95
N PRO A 519 56.12 -39.48 -6.66
CA PRO A 519 55.66 -39.58 -5.28
C PRO A 519 56.29 -40.81 -4.62
N GLY A 520 56.88 -40.63 -3.44
CA GLY A 520 57.36 -41.75 -2.62
C GLY A 520 56.20 -42.69 -2.21
N PRO A 521 56.48 -43.96 -1.89
CA PRO A 521 55.45 -44.93 -1.54
C PRO A 521 54.60 -44.41 -0.37
N ALA A 522 53.27 -44.42 -0.56
CA ALA A 522 52.32 -44.00 0.47
C ALA A 522 52.43 -44.91 1.70
N PRO A 523 52.33 -44.38 2.94
CA PRO A 523 52.24 -45.21 4.12
C PRO A 523 50.92 -46.00 4.09
N LEU A 524 51.03 -47.31 4.35
CA LEU A 524 49.95 -48.29 4.42
C LEU A 524 48.90 -47.93 5.49
#